data_AF-A0A958R6D5-F1
#
_entry.id   AF-A0A958R6D5-F1
#
_cell.length_a   1.000
_cell.length_b   1.000
_cell.length_c   1.000
_cell.angle_alpha   90.00
_cell.angle_beta   90.00
_cell.angle_gamma   90.00
#
_symmetry.space_group_name_H-M   'P 1'
#
loop_
_entity.id
_entity.type
_entity.pdbx_description
1 polymer ?
#
loop_
_entity_poly.entity_id
_entity_poly.type
_entity_poly.pdbx_seq_one_letter_code
_entity_poly.pdbx_strand_id
1 'polypeptide(L)'
;MNGICTTKGGTHVNYLVDQIVEKIQERIAKKDKKLAKVKPYQIKSHLWIFVNCLIENPTFDSQTKETMTLKISQFGSECKLSDKFIKDVLKTGVVDAII
;
A
#
# COMPACT_ATOMS: atom_id res chain seq x y z
N MET A 1 -14.15 -3.64 -1.67
CA MET A 1 -14.53 -2.24 -1.90
C MET A 1 -16.01 -2.17 -2.24
N ASN A 2 -16.82 -1.38 -1.52
CA ASN A 2 -18.28 -1.30 -1.71
C ASN A 2 -18.97 -2.69 -1.87
N GLY A 3 -18.52 -3.71 -1.12
CA GLY A 3 -19.01 -5.10 -1.25
C GLY A 3 -18.46 -5.90 -2.45
N ILE A 4 -17.66 -5.30 -3.32
CA ILE A 4 -17.00 -5.93 -4.48
C ILE A 4 -15.58 -6.38 -4.10
N CYS A 5 -15.20 -7.59 -4.52
CA CYS A 5 -13.85 -8.11 -4.38
C CYS A 5 -13.00 -7.75 -5.61
N THR A 6 -12.11 -6.77 -5.47
CA THR A 6 -11.14 -6.40 -6.51
C THR A 6 -9.92 -7.33 -6.43
N THR A 7 -10.03 -8.51 -7.03
CA THR A 7 -9.03 -9.60 -6.94
C THR A 7 -7.65 -9.21 -7.48
N LYS A 8 -7.58 -8.27 -8.43
CA LYS A 8 -6.33 -7.72 -8.98
C LYS A 8 -5.92 -6.39 -8.33
N GLY A 9 -6.68 -5.93 -7.33
CA GLY A 9 -6.41 -4.70 -6.59
C GLY A 9 -6.76 -3.44 -7.39
N GLY A 10 -5.78 -2.55 -7.56
CA GLY A 10 -5.94 -1.28 -8.28
C GLY A 10 -5.46 -0.08 -7.49
N THR A 11 -5.94 1.10 -7.87
CA THR A 11 -5.44 2.38 -7.35
C THR A 11 -5.62 2.56 -5.85
N HIS A 12 -6.67 2.01 -5.24
CA HIS A 12 -6.90 2.05 -3.79
C HIS A 12 -5.87 1.22 -3.02
N VAL A 13 -5.50 0.05 -3.53
CA VAL A 13 -4.45 -0.79 -2.93
C VAL A 13 -3.11 -0.10 -3.05
N ASN A 14 -2.76 0.38 -4.26
CA ASN A 14 -1.50 1.07 -4.52
C ASN A 14 -1.33 2.29 -3.62
N TYR A 15 -2.39 3.10 -3.46
CA TYR A 15 -2.37 4.28 -2.59
C TYR A 15 -1.96 3.98 -1.15
N LEU A 16 -2.40 2.86 -0.57
CA LEU A 16 -2.02 2.46 0.79
C LEU A 16 -0.66 1.78 0.85
N VAL A 17 -0.38 0.89 -0.11
CA VAL A 17 0.89 0.16 -0.18
C VAL A 17 2.06 1.14 -0.34
N ASP A 18 1.93 2.15 -1.19
CA ASP A 18 3.00 3.10 -1.47
C ASP A 18 3.37 3.92 -0.22
N GLN A 19 2.39 4.33 0.59
CA GLN A 19 2.62 4.99 1.88
C GLN A 19 3.42 4.11 2.86
N ILE A 20 3.13 2.81 2.92
CA ILE A 20 3.83 1.85 3.78
C ILE A 20 5.26 1.64 3.27
N VAL A 21 5.41 1.42 1.97
CA VAL A 21 6.69 1.13 1.31
C VAL A 21 7.66 2.29 1.49
N GLU A 22 7.22 3.53 1.32
CA GLU A 22 8.03 4.73 1.54
C GLU A 22 8.61 4.76 2.96
N LYS A 23 7.77 4.51 3.98
CA LYS A 23 8.20 4.53 5.38
C LYS A 23 9.14 3.37 5.74
N ILE A 24 8.92 2.19 5.16
CA ILE A 24 9.86 1.06 5.31
C ILE A 24 11.19 1.39 4.64
N GLN A 25 11.18 1.97 3.44
CA GLN A 25 12.40 2.32 2.72
C GLN A 25 13.23 3.37 3.47
N GLU A 26 12.59 4.40 4.03
CA GLU A 26 13.24 5.37 4.93
C GLU A 26 13.89 4.67 6.13
N ARG A 27 13.20 3.70 6.75
CA ARG A 27 13.71 2.96 7.93
C ARG A 27 14.90 2.08 7.60
N ILE A 28 14.90 1.42 6.44
CA ILE A 28 16.00 0.59 5.93
C ILE A 28 17.23 1.46 5.64
N ALA A 29 17.04 2.58 4.93
CA ALA A 29 18.13 3.50 4.59
C ALA A 29 18.78 4.12 5.84
N LYS A 30 18.00 4.36 6.91
CA LYS A 30 18.51 4.79 8.23
C LYS A 30 19.28 3.69 8.97
N LYS A 31 19.00 2.42 8.71
CA LYS A 31 19.69 1.27 9.34
C LYS A 31 21.05 1.02 8.69
N ASP A 32 21.11 1.02 7.35
CA ASP A 32 22.35 0.95 6.58
C ASP A 32 22.20 1.65 5.22
N LYS A 33 23.12 2.56 4.90
CA LYS A 33 23.17 3.28 3.63
C LYS A 33 23.38 2.34 2.43
N LYS A 34 23.99 1.17 2.61
CA LYS A 34 24.14 0.15 1.55
C LYS A 34 22.80 -0.48 1.17
N LEU A 35 21.89 -0.60 2.14
CA LEU A 35 20.55 -1.15 1.97
C LEU A 35 19.56 -0.13 1.36
N ALA A 36 19.98 1.13 1.18
CA ALA A 36 19.20 2.13 0.45
C ALA A 36 18.95 1.77 -1.03
N LYS A 37 19.66 0.75 -1.56
CA LYS A 37 19.44 0.21 -2.90
C LYS A 37 18.21 -0.71 -3.01
N VAL A 38 17.60 -1.11 -1.90
CA VAL A 38 16.37 -1.91 -1.90
C VAL A 38 15.29 -1.17 -2.66
N LYS A 39 14.75 -1.82 -3.69
CA LYS A 39 13.76 -1.23 -4.60
C LYS A 39 12.35 -1.41 -4.02
N PRO A 40 11.40 -0.48 -4.27
CA PRO A 40 10.03 -0.56 -3.77
C PRO A 40 9.34 -1.90 -4.02
N TYR A 41 9.55 -2.53 -5.19
CA TYR A 41 8.93 -3.82 -5.50
C TYR A 41 9.39 -4.96 -4.57
N GLN A 42 10.64 -4.91 -4.08
CA GLN A 42 11.17 -5.90 -3.13
C GLN A 42 10.51 -5.75 -1.76
N ILE A 43 10.18 -4.52 -1.38
CA ILE A 43 9.42 -4.27 -0.14
C ILE A 43 7.98 -4.78 -0.33
N LYS A 44 7.35 -4.44 -1.47
CA LYS A 44 5.98 -4.87 -1.79
C LYS A 44 5.79 -6.39 -1.75
N SER A 45 6.77 -7.17 -2.20
CA SER A 45 6.68 -8.64 -2.19
C SER A 45 6.66 -9.27 -0.80
N HIS A 46 7.02 -8.53 0.25
CA HIS A 46 7.01 -8.98 1.64
C HIS A 46 5.78 -8.47 2.41
N LEU A 47 4.85 -7.81 1.74
CA LEU A 47 3.64 -7.26 2.35
C LEU A 47 2.43 -8.12 1.99
N TRP A 48 1.66 -8.49 3.01
CA TRP A 48 0.32 -9.03 2.84
C TRP A 48 -0.68 -8.04 3.41
N ILE A 49 -1.46 -7.40 2.52
CA ILE A 49 -2.32 -6.28 2.87
C ILE A 49 -3.77 -6.64 2.57
N PHE A 50 -4.65 -6.28 3.51
CA PHE A 50 -6.09 -6.38 3.37
C PHE A 50 -6.67 -4.97 3.38
N VAL A 51 -7.46 -4.63 2.36
CA VAL A 51 -8.08 -3.31 2.22
C VAL A 51 -9.58 -3.47 2.11
N ASN A 52 -10.31 -2.87 3.05
CA ASN A 52 -11.72 -2.60 2.90
C ASN A 52 -11.93 -1.10 2.85
N CYS A 53 -12.58 -0.61 1.80
CA CYS A 53 -12.79 0.82 1.59
C CYS A 53 -14.16 1.08 0.94
N LEU A 54 -14.65 2.29 1.18
CA LEU A 54 -15.80 2.86 0.50
C LEU A 54 -15.31 3.96 -0.44
N ILE A 55 -15.65 3.83 -1.73
CA ILE A 55 -15.20 4.76 -2.78
C ILE A 55 -16.42 5.34 -3.48
N GLU A 56 -16.44 6.67 -3.64
CA GLU A 56 -17.49 7.36 -4.39
C GLU A 56 -17.32 7.14 -5.89
N ASN A 57 -18.39 6.71 -6.57
CA ASN A 57 -18.44 6.51 -8.02
C ASN A 57 -17.21 5.77 -8.61
N PRO A 58 -16.90 4.54 -8.15
CA PRO A 58 -15.69 3.85 -8.55
C PRO A 58 -15.70 3.48 -10.04
N THR A 59 -14.53 3.59 -10.68
CA THR A 59 -14.29 3.10 -12.04
C THR A 59 -13.41 1.85 -12.03
N PHE A 60 -13.62 0.98 -13.01
CA PHE A 60 -12.95 -0.31 -13.13
C PHE A 60 -12.38 -0.52 -14.53
N ASP A 61 -11.49 -1.49 -14.68
CA ASP A 61 -10.94 -1.92 -15.97
C ASP A 61 -11.96 -2.59 -16.88
N SER A 62 -12.90 -3.33 -16.30
CA SER A 62 -13.85 -4.18 -17.01
C SER A 62 -15.11 -4.46 -16.18
N GLN A 63 -16.07 -5.17 -16.77
CA GLN A 63 -17.32 -5.54 -16.11
C GLN A 63 -17.13 -6.50 -14.93
N THR A 64 -16.07 -7.32 -14.92
CA THR A 64 -15.75 -8.22 -13.80
C THR A 64 -15.22 -7.46 -12.58
N LYS A 65 -14.84 -6.18 -12.75
CA LYS A 65 -14.45 -5.25 -11.68
C LYS A 65 -13.29 -5.76 -10.82
N GLU A 66 -12.36 -6.48 -11.44
CA GLU A 66 -11.20 -7.06 -10.75
C GLU A 66 -10.16 -6.01 -10.37
N THR A 67 -10.05 -4.92 -11.15
CA THR A 67 -9.09 -3.83 -10.92
C THR A 67 -9.79 -2.48 -10.86
N MET A 68 -9.58 -1.72 -9.77
CA MET A 68 -10.07 -0.34 -9.66
C MET A 68 -9.10 0.66 -10.32
N THR A 69 -9.63 1.59 -11.11
CA THR A 69 -8.83 2.53 -11.93
C THR A 69 -9.00 3.99 -11.54
N LEU A 70 -9.94 4.32 -10.65
CA LEU A 70 -10.25 5.70 -10.27
C LEU A 70 -9.01 6.42 -9.70
N LYS A 71 -8.84 7.70 -10.01
CA LYS A 71 -7.73 8.50 -9.47
C LYS A 71 -7.95 8.80 -8.00
N ILE A 72 -6.87 8.84 -7.21
CA ILE A 72 -6.91 9.09 -5.76
C ILE A 72 -7.62 10.42 -5.42
N SER A 73 -7.42 11.46 -6.24
CA SER A 73 -8.07 12.77 -6.07
C SER A 73 -9.60 12.74 -6.19
N GLN A 74 -10.17 11.63 -6.68
CA GLN A 74 -11.60 11.45 -6.88
C GLN A 74 -12.21 10.42 -5.93
N PHE A 75 -11.47 9.93 -4.92
CA PHE A 75 -11.98 8.92 -3.99
C PHE A 75 -13.14 9.41 -3.11
N GLY A 76 -13.31 10.73 -2.97
CA GLY A 76 -14.26 11.34 -2.03
C GLY A 76 -13.80 11.31 -0.58
N SER A 77 -12.68 10.64 -0.29
CA SER A 77 -12.06 10.55 1.03
C SER A 77 -10.54 10.39 0.93
N GLU A 78 -9.84 10.68 2.02
CA GLU A 78 -8.40 10.47 2.15
C GLU A 78 -8.10 9.43 3.22
N CYS A 79 -7.07 8.59 3.01
CA CYS A 79 -6.62 7.61 4.00
C CYS A 79 -5.12 7.78 4.24
N LYS A 80 -4.77 8.72 5.14
CA LYS A 80 -3.42 8.85 5.67
C LYS A 80 -3.21 7.84 6.79
N LEU A 81 -2.20 6.99 6.67
CA LEU A 81 -1.83 6.06 7.72
C LEU A 81 -1.25 6.82 8.92
N SER A 82 -1.78 6.55 10.12
CA SER A 82 -1.30 7.21 11.34
C SER A 82 0.15 6.83 11.66
N ASP A 83 0.90 7.75 12.27
CA ASP A 83 2.27 7.46 12.72
C ASP A 83 2.34 6.27 13.67
N LYS A 84 1.30 6.07 14.50
CA LYS A 84 1.19 4.92 15.38
C LYS A 84 1.15 3.62 14.57
N PHE A 85 0.28 3.55 13.57
CA PHE A 85 0.18 2.39 12.68
C PHE A 85 1.52 2.11 11.98
N ILE A 86 2.16 3.13 11.41
CA ILE A 86 3.46 2.99 10.76
C ILE A 86 4.52 2.48 11.74
N LYS A 87 4.59 3.02 12.96
CA LYS A 87 5.53 2.53 13.98
C LYS A 87 5.29 1.07 14.32
N ASP A 88 4.04 0.64 14.42
CA ASP A 88 3.70 -0.75 14.72
C ASP A 88 4.05 -1.67 13.55
N VAL A 89 3.84 -1.23 12.30
CA VAL A 89 4.33 -1.95 11.09
C VAL A 89 5.86 -2.06 11.09
N LEU A 90 6.59 -0.99 11.42
CA LEU A 90 8.06 -1.01 11.46
C LEU A 90 8.64 -1.85 12.60
N LYS A 91 7.85 -2.14 13.63
CA LYS A 91 8.21 -3.11 14.69
C LYS A 91 7.94 -4.56 14.27
N THR A 92 7.16 -4.78 13.21
CA THR A 92 7.06 -6.12 12.65
C THR A 92 8.42 -6.54 12.10
N GLY A 93 8.68 -7.84 12.02
CA GLY A 93 9.89 -8.38 11.41
C GLY A 93 10.02 -8.11 9.91
N VAL A 94 9.13 -7.31 9.29
CA VAL A 94 9.16 -6.98 7.87
C VAL A 94 10.48 -6.33 7.45
N VAL A 95 11.05 -5.46 8.28
CA VAL A 95 12.32 -4.79 7.97
C VAL A 95 13.46 -5.81 7.98
N ASP A 96 13.46 -6.75 8.92
CA ASP A 96 14.51 -7.76 9.01
C ASP A 96 14.36 -8.86 7.95
N ALA A 97 13.13 -9.14 7.49
CA ALA A 97 12.87 -10.09 6.40
C ALA A 97 13.30 -9.58 5.01
N ILE A 98 13.38 -8.25 4.82
CA ILE A 98 13.77 -7.62 3.56
C ILE A 98 15.30 -7.52 3.41
N ILE A 99 16.04 -7.49 4.53
CA ILE A 99 17.49 -7.27 4.61
C ILE A 99 18.22 -8.60 4.50
#